data_AF-A0A4R2QYK6-F1
#
_entry.id   AF-A0A4R2QYK6-F1
#
_cell.length_a   1.000
_cell.length_b   1.000
_cell.length_c   1.000
_cell.angle_alpha   90.00
_cell.angle_beta   90.00
_cell.angle_gamma   90.00
#
_symmetry.space_group_name_H-M   'P 1'
#
loop_
_entity.id
_entity.type
_entity.pdbx_description
1 polymer ?
#
loop_
_entity_poly.entity_id
_entity_poly.type
_entity_poly.pdbx_seq_one_letter_code
_entity_poly.pdbx_strand_id
1 'polypeptide(L)'
;MWTAFAVSFLAIFVAELGDKSQLMAMVFATRYKAWQVLLGITIATTVVHALSVALGFGLGEALPTGWISLVAAVAFLGFAAWTLRGDSLSENEQKKASHANKRSAVIVVTVAFFLAELGDKTMLATVTLAAQHDWLGIWIGSTIGMVVADALAIVVGQQLGKRLPERAIRYGASALFVVFAIWLGWEAVTELA
;
A
#
# COMPACT_ATOMS: atom_id res chain seq x y z
N MET A 1 -7.82 -13.13 12.58
CA MET A 1 -7.88 -13.45 11.14
C MET A 1 -8.86 -12.59 10.35
N TRP A 2 -10.19 -12.73 10.47
CA TRP A 2 -11.15 -11.98 9.61
C TRP A 2 -11.11 -10.46 9.79
N THR A 3 -10.98 -9.99 11.03
CA THR A 3 -10.82 -8.56 11.34
C THR A 3 -9.53 -8.01 10.76
N ALA A 4 -8.41 -8.70 11.00
CA ALA A 4 -7.10 -8.37 10.43
C ALA A 4 -7.16 -8.27 8.91
N PHE A 5 -7.76 -9.26 8.24
CA PHE A 5 -7.99 -9.26 6.80
C PHE A 5 -8.78 -8.04 6.33
N ALA A 6 -9.94 -7.75 6.94
CA ALA A 6 -10.80 -6.66 6.51
C ALA A 6 -10.14 -5.29 6.73
N VAL A 7 -9.45 -5.13 7.86
CA VAL A 7 -8.74 -3.90 8.22
C VAL A 7 -7.57 -3.65 7.27
N SER A 8 -6.70 -4.64 7.03
CA SER A 8 -5.57 -4.47 6.11
C SER A 8 -6.02 -4.35 4.66
N PHE A 9 -7.06 -5.10 4.25
CA PHE A 9 -7.64 -4.94 2.92
C PHE A 9 -8.12 -3.51 2.70
N LEU A 10 -8.94 -2.96 3.60
CA LEU A 10 -9.50 -1.63 3.42
C LEU A 10 -8.42 -0.55 3.53
N ALA A 11 -7.52 -0.67 4.52
CA ALA A 11 -6.44 0.29 4.72
C ALA A 11 -5.53 0.36 3.49
N ILE A 12 -5.06 -0.78 2.99
CA ILE A 12 -4.12 -0.83 1.87
C ILE A 12 -4.82 -0.52 0.55
N PHE A 13 -6.05 -1.01 0.32
CA PHE A 13 -6.84 -0.63 -0.84
C PHE A 13 -6.97 0.89 -0.93
N VAL A 14 -7.39 1.55 0.14
CA VAL A 14 -7.59 3.00 0.15
C VAL A 14 -6.26 3.75 0.07
N ALA A 15 -5.21 3.28 0.74
CA ALA A 15 -3.87 3.89 0.71
C ALA A 15 -3.24 3.87 -0.68
N GLU A 16 -3.48 2.80 -1.44
CA GLU A 16 -3.01 2.64 -2.82
C GLU A 16 -3.77 3.57 -3.79
N LEU A 17 -5.01 3.93 -3.46
CA LEU A 17 -5.83 4.73 -4.36
C LEU A 17 -5.23 6.13 -4.62
N GLY A 18 -4.82 6.35 -5.86
CA GLY A 18 -4.23 7.63 -6.30
C GLY A 18 -2.75 7.78 -5.97
N ASP A 19 -2.06 6.68 -5.64
CA ASP A 19 -0.64 6.68 -5.35
C ASP A 19 0.26 6.59 -6.60
N LYS A 20 1.56 6.86 -6.43
CA LYS A 20 2.61 6.76 -7.46
C LYS A 20 2.67 5.37 -8.11
N SER A 21 2.55 4.30 -7.31
CA SER A 21 2.54 2.90 -7.72
C SER A 21 1.36 2.62 -8.64
N GLN A 22 0.17 3.07 -8.24
CA GLN A 22 -1.03 3.02 -9.09
C GLN A 22 -0.87 3.75 -10.44
N LEU A 23 -0.26 4.96 -10.44
CA LEU A 23 0.08 5.65 -11.69
C LEU A 23 1.02 4.80 -12.56
N MET A 24 1.99 4.13 -11.94
CA MET A 24 2.93 3.23 -12.60
C MET A 24 2.20 2.01 -13.21
N ALA A 25 1.24 1.42 -12.51
CA ALA A 25 0.38 0.34 -13.01
C ALA A 25 -0.31 0.74 -14.32
N MET A 26 -0.91 1.93 -14.33
CA MET A 26 -1.58 2.47 -15.52
C MET A 26 -0.60 2.68 -16.67
N VAL A 27 0.58 3.26 -16.43
CA VAL A 27 1.61 3.45 -17.45
C VAL A 27 2.04 2.10 -18.03
N PHE A 28 2.30 1.10 -17.20
CA PHE A 28 2.64 -0.25 -17.68
C PHE A 28 1.50 -0.88 -18.48
N ALA A 29 0.25 -0.68 -18.08
CA ALA A 29 -0.92 -1.20 -18.78
C ALA A 29 -1.20 -0.53 -20.14
N THR A 30 -0.54 0.60 -20.45
CA THR A 30 -0.53 1.16 -21.82
C THR A 30 0.42 0.42 -22.77
N ARG A 31 1.36 -0.37 -22.23
CA ARG A 31 2.40 -1.05 -23.01
C ARG A 31 2.33 -2.57 -22.96
N TYR A 32 1.81 -3.11 -21.87
CA TYR A 32 1.68 -4.54 -21.61
C TYR A 32 0.23 -4.95 -21.43
N LYS A 33 -0.05 -6.25 -21.58
CA LYS A 33 -1.40 -6.78 -21.33
C LYS A 33 -1.70 -6.63 -19.83
N ALA A 34 -2.91 -6.20 -19.50
CA ALA A 34 -3.33 -5.95 -18.11
C ALA A 34 -3.03 -7.12 -17.17
N TRP A 35 -3.27 -8.37 -17.61
CA TRP A 35 -2.97 -9.56 -16.80
C TRP A 35 -1.48 -9.73 -16.49
N GLN A 36 -0.57 -9.33 -17.39
CA GLN A 36 0.88 -9.40 -17.17
C GLN A 36 1.33 -8.37 -16.14
N VAL A 37 0.71 -7.18 -16.19
CA VAL A 37 0.95 -6.11 -15.22
C VAL A 37 0.44 -6.56 -13.85
N LEU A 38 -0.81 -7.03 -13.76
CA LEU A 38 -1.40 -7.52 -12.52
C LEU A 38 -0.64 -8.70 -11.93
N LEU A 39 -0.17 -9.64 -12.75
CA LEU A 39 0.68 -10.73 -12.27
C LEU A 39 2.00 -10.19 -11.71
N GLY A 40 2.63 -9.24 -12.39
CA GLY A 40 3.88 -8.63 -11.93
C GLY A 40 3.72 -7.90 -10.61
N ILE A 41 2.64 -7.11 -10.47
CA ILE A 41 2.22 -6.42 -9.25
C ILE A 41 1.99 -7.46 -8.15
N THR A 42 1.13 -8.45 -8.37
CA THR A 42 0.80 -9.48 -7.38
C THR A 42 2.05 -10.15 -6.82
N ILE A 43 3.02 -10.50 -7.67
CA ILE A 43 4.29 -11.10 -7.22
C ILE A 43 5.07 -10.11 -6.33
N ALA A 44 5.23 -8.87 -6.78
CA ALA A 44 5.96 -7.85 -6.02
C ALA A 44 5.32 -7.58 -4.66
N THR A 45 4.01 -7.35 -4.64
CA THR A 45 3.25 -6.96 -3.45
C THR A 45 3.14 -8.10 -2.46
N THR A 46 3.00 -9.35 -2.94
CA THR A 46 3.07 -10.55 -2.08
C THR A 46 4.39 -10.61 -1.32
N VAL A 47 5.51 -10.34 -2.00
CA VAL A 47 6.84 -10.37 -1.38
C VAL A 47 7.02 -9.20 -0.42
N VAL A 48 6.72 -7.97 -0.84
CA VAL A 48 6.87 -6.78 0.01
C VAL A 48 5.99 -6.89 1.26
N HIS A 49 4.74 -7.35 1.12
CA HIS A 49 3.86 -7.52 2.26
C HIS A 49 4.28 -8.69 3.14
N ALA A 50 4.83 -9.78 2.60
CA ALA A 50 5.40 -10.85 3.41
C ALA A 50 6.57 -10.34 4.27
N LEU A 51 7.47 -9.52 3.70
CA LEU A 51 8.56 -8.88 4.43
C LEU A 51 8.02 -7.92 5.49
N SER A 52 7.02 -7.11 5.14
CA SER A 52 6.37 -6.17 6.06
C SER A 52 5.73 -6.88 7.24
N VAL A 53 5.02 -7.97 6.98
CA VAL A 53 4.36 -8.78 8.01
C VAL A 53 5.38 -9.48 8.88
N ALA A 54 6.47 -10.03 8.32
CA ALA A 54 7.55 -10.63 9.10
C ALA A 54 8.20 -9.61 10.04
N LEU A 55 8.46 -8.40 9.55
CA LEU A 55 8.98 -7.30 10.37
C LEU A 55 7.99 -6.89 11.46
N GLY A 56 6.72 -6.67 11.10
CA GLY A 56 5.68 -6.27 12.04
C GLY A 56 5.44 -7.31 13.13
N PHE A 57 5.29 -8.57 12.75
CA PHE A 57 5.14 -9.69 13.67
C PHE A 57 6.33 -9.79 14.65
N GLY A 58 7.56 -9.71 14.13
CA GLY A 58 8.76 -9.72 14.98
C GLY A 58 8.85 -8.53 15.94
N LEU A 59 8.43 -7.33 15.51
CA LEU A 59 8.33 -6.16 16.39
C LEU A 59 7.24 -6.33 17.46
N GLY A 60 6.10 -6.93 17.09
CA GLY A 60 5.00 -7.26 18.00
C GLY A 60 5.40 -8.20 19.13
N GLU A 61 6.29 -9.16 18.85
CA GLU A 61 6.82 -10.06 19.88
C GLU A 61 7.93 -9.41 20.74
N ALA A 62 8.66 -8.44 20.19
CA ALA A 62 9.85 -7.87 20.83
C ALA A 62 9.57 -6.60 21.66
N LEU A 63 8.48 -5.87 21.39
CA LEU A 63 8.20 -4.56 21.98
C LEU A 63 6.88 -4.55 22.75
N PRO A 64 6.75 -3.74 23.82
CA PRO A 64 5.48 -3.59 24.51
C PRO A 64 4.41 -2.93 23.63
N THR A 65 3.18 -3.44 23.70
CA THR A 65 2.04 -3.01 22.88
C THR A 65 1.80 -1.50 22.91
N GLY A 66 1.93 -0.86 24.08
CA GLY A 66 1.74 0.59 24.22
C GLY A 66 2.71 1.43 23.38
N TRP A 67 3.98 1.04 23.31
CA TRP A 67 4.99 1.72 22.49
C TRP A 67 4.79 1.48 21.00
N ILE A 68 4.41 0.26 20.62
CA ILE A 68 4.04 -0.08 19.24
C ILE A 68 2.88 0.82 18.80
N SER A 69 1.80 0.85 19.59
CA SER A 69 0.59 1.64 19.33
C SER A 69 0.89 3.14 19.22
N LEU A 70 1.81 3.67 20.04
CA LEU A 70 2.21 5.07 19.99
C LEU A 70 2.96 5.40 18.69
N VAL A 71 3.98 4.60 18.35
CA VAL A 71 4.76 4.79 17.12
C VAL A 71 3.87 4.63 15.89
N ALA A 72 2.98 3.63 15.93
CA ALA A 72 1.95 3.39 14.93
C ALA A 72 1.06 4.62 14.72
N ALA A 73 0.49 5.18 15.80
CA ALA A 73 -0.36 6.36 15.73
C ALA A 73 0.36 7.55 15.08
N VAL A 74 1.62 7.81 15.48
CA VAL A 74 2.45 8.87 14.90
C VAL A 74 2.73 8.61 13.42
N ALA A 75 3.05 7.37 13.04
CA ALA A 75 3.30 6.98 11.66
C ALA A 75 2.06 7.20 10.78
N PHE A 76 0.87 6.79 11.25
CA PHE A 76 -0.40 6.98 10.54
C PHE A 76 -0.76 8.46 10.36
N LEU A 77 -0.47 9.34 11.33
CA LEU A 77 -0.57 10.79 11.12
C LEU A 77 0.40 11.29 10.05
N GLY A 78 1.63 10.76 10.05
CA GLY A 78 2.63 11.00 9.00
C GLY A 78 2.11 10.59 7.62
N PHE A 79 1.49 9.42 7.49
CA PHE A 79 0.91 8.94 6.23
C PHE A 79 -0.28 9.79 5.79
N ALA A 80 -1.13 10.23 6.73
CA ALA A 80 -2.21 11.16 6.42
C ALA A 80 -1.68 12.47 5.82
N ALA A 81 -0.62 13.04 6.40
CA ALA A 81 0.02 14.25 5.92
C ALA A 81 0.74 14.04 4.57
N TRP A 82 1.48 12.93 4.43
CA TRP A 82 2.11 12.54 3.16
C TRP A 82 1.06 12.42 2.06
N THR A 83 -0.01 11.67 2.32
CA THR A 83 -1.08 11.45 1.34
C THR A 83 -1.70 12.76 0.86
N LEU A 84 -1.90 13.75 1.74
CA LEU A 84 -2.42 15.07 1.35
C LEU A 84 -1.50 15.87 0.42
N ARG A 85 -0.19 15.70 0.55
CA ARG A 85 0.80 16.33 -0.36
C ARG A 85 0.55 15.89 -1.81
N GLY A 86 0.05 14.67 -1.99
CA GLY A 86 -0.17 14.04 -3.28
C GLY A 86 1.13 13.47 -3.85
N ASP A 87 0.99 12.35 -4.53
CA ASP A 87 2.10 11.64 -5.14
C ASP A 87 2.07 11.79 -6.67
N SER A 88 3.25 11.81 -7.29
CA SER A 88 3.42 11.89 -8.74
C SER A 88 4.57 10.99 -9.15
N LEU A 89 4.47 10.34 -10.31
CA LEU A 89 5.57 9.56 -10.87
C LEU A 89 6.80 10.44 -11.09
N SER A 90 7.92 10.07 -10.49
CA SER A 90 9.21 10.69 -10.80
C SER A 90 9.61 10.39 -12.25
N GLU A 91 10.47 11.24 -12.83
CA GLU A 91 11.02 10.98 -14.16
C GLU A 91 11.72 9.62 -14.25
N ASN A 92 12.38 9.18 -13.18
CA ASN A 92 13.08 7.89 -13.14
C ASN A 92 12.10 6.71 -13.17
N GLU A 93 11.01 6.77 -12.42
CA GLU A 93 9.95 5.75 -12.44
C GLU A 93 9.26 5.73 -13.80
N GLN A 94 8.99 6.90 -14.38
CA GLN A 94 8.40 7.00 -15.71
C GLN A 94 9.35 6.49 -16.81
N LYS A 95 10.66 6.75 -16.71
CA LYS A 95 11.70 6.19 -17.60
C LYS A 95 11.81 4.68 -17.45
N LYS A 96 11.80 4.14 -16.24
CA LYS A 96 11.79 2.69 -15.99
C LYS A 96 10.56 2.03 -16.62
N ALA A 97 9.38 2.64 -16.46
CA ALA A 97 8.15 2.16 -17.05
C ALA A 97 8.14 2.30 -18.59
N SER A 98 8.76 3.35 -19.14
CA SER A 98 8.77 3.63 -20.58
C SER A 98 9.89 2.92 -21.37
N HIS A 99 11.03 2.59 -20.75
CA HIS A 99 12.12 1.84 -21.37
C HIS A 99 12.09 0.33 -21.10
N ALA A 100 11.02 -0.15 -20.48
CA ALA A 100 10.78 -1.57 -20.22
C ALA A 100 10.85 -2.41 -21.52
N ASN A 101 11.67 -3.47 -21.52
CA ASN A 101 11.84 -4.37 -22.67
C ASN A 101 10.60 -5.27 -22.87
N LYS A 102 10.08 -5.34 -24.11
CA LYS A 102 8.86 -6.08 -24.48
C LYS A 102 8.89 -7.58 -24.15
N ARG A 103 10.08 -8.19 -24.05
CA ARG A 103 10.22 -9.64 -23.84
C ARG A 103 10.00 -10.10 -22.39
N SER A 104 9.94 -9.20 -21.40
CA SER A 104 9.79 -9.60 -20.00
C SER A 104 8.88 -8.67 -19.19
N ALA A 105 7.63 -8.52 -19.65
CA ALA A 105 6.63 -7.66 -19.01
C ALA A 105 6.48 -7.94 -17.51
N VAL A 106 6.31 -9.22 -17.13
CA VAL A 106 6.11 -9.62 -15.73
C VAL A 106 7.33 -9.26 -14.87
N ILE A 107 8.55 -9.61 -15.29
CA ILE A 107 9.75 -9.33 -14.51
C ILE A 107 9.97 -7.81 -14.36
N VAL A 108 9.78 -7.04 -15.44
CA VAL A 108 9.97 -5.59 -15.37
C VAL A 108 8.97 -4.95 -14.42
N VAL A 109 7.69 -5.33 -14.51
CA VAL A 109 6.66 -4.82 -13.60
C VAL A 109 6.95 -5.25 -12.17
N THR A 110 7.28 -6.51 -11.92
CA THR A 110 7.62 -7.03 -10.59
C THR A 110 8.77 -6.25 -9.97
N VAL A 111 9.88 -6.07 -10.69
CA VAL A 111 11.05 -5.36 -10.16
C VAL A 111 10.74 -3.88 -9.92
N ALA A 112 10.01 -3.23 -10.84
CA ALA A 112 9.64 -1.83 -10.68
C ALA A 112 8.73 -1.61 -9.47
N PHE A 113 7.67 -2.41 -9.33
CA PHE A 113 6.76 -2.36 -8.18
C PHE A 113 7.47 -2.70 -6.88
N PHE A 114 8.25 -3.78 -6.86
CA PHE A 114 9.00 -4.17 -5.67
C PHE A 114 9.87 -3.02 -5.15
N LEU A 115 10.60 -2.34 -6.05
CA LEU A 115 11.43 -1.20 -5.66
C LEU A 115 10.64 0.05 -5.28
N ALA A 116 9.46 0.27 -5.87
CA ALA A 116 8.61 1.42 -5.58
C ALA A 116 7.91 1.30 -4.22
N GLU A 117 7.52 0.07 -3.84
CA GLU A 117 6.84 -0.28 -2.60
C GLU A 117 7.78 -0.41 -1.40
N LEU A 118 9.08 -0.64 -1.63
CA LEU A 118 10.05 -0.73 -0.54
C LEU A 118 10.19 0.61 0.20
N GLY A 119 9.78 0.60 1.47
CA GLY A 119 9.80 1.77 2.34
C GLY A 119 8.64 2.74 2.12
N ASP A 120 7.62 2.33 1.37
CA ASP A 120 6.45 3.17 1.11
C ASP A 120 5.41 3.12 2.25
N LYS A 121 4.41 4.02 2.21
CA LYS A 121 3.37 4.16 3.24
C LYS A 121 2.56 2.87 3.39
N THR A 122 2.31 2.14 2.31
CA THR A 122 1.62 0.85 2.29
C THR A 122 2.42 -0.23 3.03
N MET A 123 3.74 -0.29 2.82
CA MET A 123 4.67 -1.17 3.53
C MET A 123 4.65 -0.87 5.03
N LEU A 124 4.83 0.40 5.40
CA LEU A 124 4.87 0.81 6.79
C LEU A 124 3.53 0.58 7.50
N ALA A 125 2.40 0.87 6.85
CA ALA A 125 1.07 0.55 7.37
C ALA A 125 0.90 -0.97 7.59
N THR A 126 1.40 -1.80 6.67
CA THR A 126 1.36 -3.26 6.80
C THR A 126 2.22 -3.74 7.98
N VAL A 127 3.42 -3.19 8.16
CA VAL A 127 4.28 -3.48 9.34
C VAL A 127 3.53 -3.15 10.63
N THR A 128 2.93 -1.96 10.69
CA THR A 128 2.22 -1.49 11.89
C THR A 128 1.01 -2.35 12.23
N LEU A 129 0.20 -2.73 11.24
CA LEU A 129 -0.97 -3.57 11.46
C LEU A 129 -0.57 -5.00 11.83
N ALA A 130 0.51 -5.53 11.25
CA ALA A 130 1.02 -6.87 11.57
C ALA A 130 1.62 -6.98 12.98
N ALA A 131 2.05 -5.86 13.58
CA ALA A 131 2.57 -5.85 14.95
C ALA A 131 1.48 -6.01 16.02
N GLN A 132 0.21 -5.78 15.66
CA GLN A 132 -0.92 -5.72 16.60
C GLN A 132 -2.05 -6.71 16.26
N HIS A 133 -1.98 -7.32 15.09
CA HIS A 133 -3.03 -8.19 14.58
C HIS A 133 -2.46 -9.50 14.03
N ASP A 134 -3.36 -10.45 13.81
CA ASP A 134 -3.06 -11.74 13.19
C ASP A 134 -2.33 -11.58 11.84
N TRP A 135 -1.07 -12.00 11.81
CA TRP A 135 -0.14 -11.79 10.70
C TRP A 135 -0.65 -12.35 9.37
N LEU A 136 -1.31 -13.52 9.39
CA LEU A 136 -1.82 -14.18 8.19
C LEU A 136 -2.98 -13.39 7.59
N GLY A 137 -3.92 -12.94 8.42
CA GLY A 137 -4.99 -12.04 8.00
C GLY A 137 -4.45 -10.74 7.41
N ILE A 138 -3.44 -10.13 8.05
CA ILE A 138 -2.81 -8.91 7.53
C ILE A 138 -2.20 -9.14 6.16
N TRP A 139 -1.38 -10.20 5.99
CA TRP A 139 -0.71 -10.51 4.73
C TRP A 139 -1.69 -10.71 3.57
N ILE A 140 -2.73 -11.54 3.77
CA ILE A 140 -3.71 -11.82 2.72
C ILE A 140 -4.52 -10.56 2.41
N GLY A 141 -4.98 -9.84 3.43
CA GLY A 141 -5.80 -8.64 3.25
C GLY A 141 -5.03 -7.53 2.55
N SER A 142 -3.80 -7.24 2.95
CA SER A 142 -2.98 -6.20 2.34
C SER A 142 -2.67 -6.51 0.89
N THR A 143 -2.27 -7.76 0.57
CA THR A 143 -1.97 -8.17 -0.82
C THR A 143 -3.21 -8.08 -1.70
N ILE A 144 -4.36 -8.58 -1.25
CA ILE A 144 -5.60 -8.50 -2.04
C ILE A 144 -6.06 -7.05 -2.18
N GLY A 145 -5.97 -6.24 -1.13
CA GLY A 145 -6.35 -4.82 -1.15
C GLY A 145 -5.60 -4.05 -2.22
N MET A 146 -4.28 -4.21 -2.27
CA MET A 146 -3.42 -3.56 -3.26
C MET A 146 -3.70 -4.04 -4.69
N VAL A 147 -3.77 -5.35 -4.91
CA VAL A 147 -4.05 -5.92 -6.25
C VAL A 147 -5.41 -5.47 -6.78
N VAL A 148 -6.42 -5.36 -5.91
CA VAL A 148 -7.75 -4.86 -6.29
C VAL A 148 -7.72 -3.37 -6.61
N ALA A 149 -6.99 -2.56 -5.84
CA ALA A 149 -6.81 -1.12 -6.13
C ALA A 149 -6.12 -0.92 -7.49
N ASP A 150 -5.03 -1.64 -7.76
CA ASP A 150 -4.30 -1.58 -9.02
C ASP A 150 -5.11 -2.09 -10.21
N ALA A 151 -5.88 -3.17 -10.03
CA ALA A 151 -6.77 -3.67 -11.07
C ALA A 151 -7.84 -2.63 -11.41
N LEU A 152 -8.45 -2.00 -10.41
CA LEU A 152 -9.39 -0.91 -10.61
C LEU A 152 -8.75 0.24 -11.38
N ALA A 153 -7.53 0.63 -11.01
CA ALA A 153 -6.79 1.68 -11.67
C ALA A 153 -6.46 1.38 -13.13
N ILE A 154 -6.02 0.16 -13.43
CA ILE A 154 -5.75 -0.27 -14.81
C ILE A 154 -7.03 -0.22 -15.64
N VAL A 155 -8.14 -0.75 -15.12
CA VAL A 155 -9.44 -0.75 -15.82
C VAL A 155 -9.94 0.67 -16.06
N VAL A 156 -9.92 1.51 -15.02
CA VAL A 156 -10.35 2.91 -15.12
C VAL A 156 -9.40 3.71 -16.02
N GLY A 157 -8.09 3.52 -15.90
CA GLY A 157 -7.09 4.17 -16.73
C GLY A 157 -7.23 3.83 -18.21
N GLN A 158 -7.55 2.56 -18.52
CA GLN A 158 -7.80 2.11 -19.90
C GLN A 158 -9.13 2.61 -20.48
N GLN A 159 -10.19 2.72 -19.66
CA GLN A 159 -11.54 3.08 -20.14
C GLN A 159 -11.87 4.58 -20.09
N LEU A 160 -11.38 5.31 -19.08
CA LEU A 160 -11.89 6.65 -18.72
C LEU A 160 -10.95 7.81 -19.03
N GLY A 161 -9.72 7.55 -19.50
CA GLY A 161 -8.84 8.60 -20.02
C GLY A 161 -8.65 9.82 -19.08
N LYS A 162 -8.61 9.61 -17.75
CA LYS A 162 -8.36 10.58 -16.65
C LYS A 162 -9.60 11.18 -15.93
N ARG A 163 -10.56 10.39 -15.46
CA ARG A 163 -11.68 10.88 -14.60
C ARG A 163 -11.73 10.30 -13.18
N LEU A 164 -10.61 9.93 -12.60
CA LEU A 164 -10.58 9.61 -11.17
C LEU A 164 -10.69 10.91 -10.36
N PRO A 165 -11.60 11.00 -9.38
CA PRO A 165 -11.68 12.16 -8.50
C PRO A 165 -10.52 12.10 -7.49
N GLU A 166 -9.29 12.32 -7.97
CA GLU A 166 -8.04 12.21 -7.20
C GLU A 166 -8.13 12.96 -5.87
N ARG A 167 -8.76 14.14 -5.86
CA ARG A 167 -8.99 14.91 -4.63
C ARG A 167 -9.85 14.16 -3.61
N ALA A 168 -10.98 13.60 -4.04
CA ALA A 168 -11.89 12.90 -3.12
C ALA A 168 -11.25 11.64 -2.55
N ILE A 169 -10.55 10.89 -3.41
CA ILE A 169 -9.78 9.70 -3.01
C ILE A 169 -8.71 10.08 -1.98
N ARG A 170 -7.90 11.10 -2.29
CA ARG A 170 -6.82 11.56 -1.42
C ARG A 170 -7.32 12.03 -0.05
N TYR A 171 -8.43 12.79 -0.01
CA TYR A 171 -9.04 13.20 1.27
C TYR A 171 -9.63 12.01 2.03
N GLY A 172 -10.24 11.05 1.33
CA GLY A 172 -10.75 9.82 1.93
C GLY A 172 -9.64 8.96 2.55
N ALA A 173 -8.53 8.78 1.84
CA ALA A 173 -7.37 8.04 2.33
C ALA A 173 -6.69 8.73 3.52
N SER A 174 -6.50 10.05 3.44
CA SER A 174 -5.99 10.83 4.57
C SER A 174 -6.90 10.74 5.80
N ALA A 175 -8.22 10.83 5.62
CA ALA A 175 -9.17 10.67 6.71
C ALA A 175 -9.11 9.28 7.33
N LEU A 176 -9.00 8.22 6.51
CA LEU A 176 -8.84 6.86 7.01
C LEU A 176 -7.56 6.71 7.84
N PHE A 177 -6.44 7.26 7.38
CA PHE A 177 -5.18 7.26 8.14
C PHE A 177 -5.30 8.02 9.46
N VAL A 178 -6.02 9.15 9.51
CA VAL A 178 -6.31 9.87 10.76
C VAL A 178 -7.17 9.02 11.70
N VAL A 179 -8.16 8.29 11.19
CA VAL A 179 -8.98 7.37 12.02
C VAL A 179 -8.12 6.28 12.65
N PHE A 180 -7.23 5.66 11.89
CA PHE A 180 -6.26 4.70 12.43
C PHE A 180 -5.34 5.33 13.47
N ALA A 181 -4.84 6.54 13.22
CA ALA A 181 -4.00 7.25 14.18
C ALA A 181 -4.71 7.51 15.51
N ILE A 182 -5.99 7.92 15.47
CA ILE A 182 -6.79 8.16 16.68
C ILE A 182 -7.03 6.86 17.43
N TRP A 183 -7.38 5.79 16.72
CA TRP A 183 -7.63 4.48 17.33
C TRP A 183 -6.37 3.94 18.03
N LEU A 184 -5.24 3.94 17.33
CA LEU A 184 -3.95 3.49 17.87
C LEU A 184 -3.44 4.40 18.99
N GLY A 185 -3.70 5.70 18.89
CA GLY A 185 -3.34 6.66 19.94
C GLY A 185 -4.12 6.43 21.23
N TRP A 186 -5.41 6.06 21.11
CA TRP A 186 -6.22 5.66 22.27
C TRP A 186 -5.66 4.39 22.92
N GLU A 187 -5.34 3.37 22.12
CA GLU A 187 -4.76 2.11 22.59
C GLU A 187 -3.39 2.33 23.27
N ALA A 188 -2.56 3.21 22.71
CA ALA A 188 -1.29 3.60 23.32
C ALA A 188 -1.47 4.23 24.71
N VAL A 189 -2.43 5.15 24.85
CA VAL A 189 -2.70 5.80 26.14
C VAL A 189 -3.20 4.79 27.17
N THR A 190 -4.05 3.84 26.78
CA THR A 190 -4.58 2.82 27.70
C THR A 190 -3.52 1.82 28.16
N GLU A 191 -2.56 1.50 27.30
CA GLU A 191 -1.49 0.54 27.61
C GLU A 191 -0.29 1.16 28.33
N LEU A 192 -0.09 2.48 28.23
CA LEU A 192 1.02 3.21 28.87
C LEU A 192 0.64 3.88 30.20
N ALA A 193 -0.65 3.96 30.53
CA ALA A 193 -1.17 4.53 31.78
C ALA A 193 -1.14 3.51 32.93
#